data_AF-B1YAL6-F1
#
_entry.id   AF-B1YAL6-F1
#
_cell.length_a   1.000
_cell.length_b   1.000
_cell.length_c   1.000
_cell.angle_alpha   90.00
_cell.angle_beta   90.00
_cell.angle_gamma   90.00
#
_symmetry.space_group_name_H-M   'P 1'
#
loop_
_entity.id
_entity.type
_entity.pdbx_description
1 polymer ?
#
loop_
_entity_poly.entity_id
_entity_poly.type
_entity_poly.pdbx_seq_one_letter_code
_entity_poly.pdbx_strand_id
1 'polypeptide(L)'
;MEDAPSWAPLVRPRRGPPAEPQRLLQKNFKVVAVAESFVLQDGYSVYAGVLARRDGVVEEVALDLATLGGTDGTEAASRILEALLRPDVAMVMLDGCVVSFYNWIDGEALWRRFGRPVACYIFEEPEGRAEEAARKLFMDWERRVEAFRRLGQPVPYYTRGGYRIYVRSWGMDPADAGKAAELCTKFGKMPEPIRVAKIIAGGARKFLKNARAKSGDGN
;
A
#
# COMPACT_ATOMS: atom_id res chain seq x y z
N MET A 1 33.82 29.12 19.75
CA MET A 1 33.12 28.50 20.89
C MET A 1 31.69 29.04 20.79
N GLU A 2 30.87 28.37 19.98
CA GLU A 2 29.49 28.77 19.70
C GLU A 2 28.58 27.64 20.15
N ASP A 3 27.63 28.02 21.01
CA ASP A 3 26.72 27.15 21.74
C ASP A 3 25.59 26.60 20.84
N ALA A 4 25.37 25.29 20.90
CA ALA A 4 24.21 24.65 20.29
C ALA A 4 22.97 24.75 21.23
N PRO A 5 21.73 24.91 20.71
CA PRO A 5 20.55 25.11 21.55
C PRO A 5 20.09 23.85 22.30
N SER A 6 19.63 24.05 23.55
CA SER A 6 19.40 23.04 24.59
C SER A 6 18.01 22.36 24.61
N TRP A 7 17.38 22.08 23.48
CA TRP A 7 16.05 21.44 23.47
C TRP A 7 15.86 20.29 22.47
N ALA A 8 16.90 19.51 22.14
CA ALA A 8 16.69 18.24 21.46
C ALA A 8 16.18 17.16 22.46
N PRO A 9 15.00 16.54 22.28
CA PRO A 9 14.60 15.42 23.14
C PRO A 9 15.53 14.21 22.87
N LEU A 10 16.33 13.88 23.89
CA LEU A 10 17.33 12.81 23.94
C LEU A 10 16.72 11.39 24.10
N VAL A 11 15.60 11.11 23.45
CA VAL A 11 15.07 9.74 23.37
C VAL A 11 14.83 9.39 21.92
N ARG A 12 15.91 8.91 21.27
CA ARG A 12 15.73 8.09 20.08
C ARG A 12 15.01 6.82 20.54
N PRO A 13 13.87 6.42 19.94
CA PRO A 13 13.34 5.09 20.19
C PRO A 13 14.47 4.10 19.88
N ARG A 14 14.70 3.13 20.79
CA ARG A 14 15.63 2.02 20.51
C ARG A 14 15.14 1.34 19.23
N ARG A 15 15.73 1.71 18.09
CA ARG A 15 15.64 0.92 16.87
C ARG A 15 16.34 -0.39 17.22
N GLY A 16 15.55 -1.42 17.51
CA GLY A 16 16.04 -2.77 17.31
C GLY A 16 16.57 -2.86 15.87
N PRO A 17 17.63 -3.64 15.62
CA PRO A 17 18.10 -3.80 14.25
C PRO A 17 16.91 -4.27 13.39
N PRO A 18 16.69 -3.70 12.20
CA PRO A 18 15.74 -4.27 11.27
C PRO A 18 16.12 -5.75 11.11
N ALA A 19 15.13 -6.65 11.22
CA ALA A 19 15.38 -8.07 11.01
C ALA A 19 16.11 -8.25 9.68
N GLU A 20 17.25 -8.93 9.69
CA GLU A 20 18.08 -9.07 8.47
C GLU A 20 17.21 -9.57 7.30
N PRO A 21 17.33 -8.98 6.09
CA PRO A 21 16.46 -9.28 4.95
C PRO A 21 16.37 -10.78 4.60
N GLN A 22 17.47 -11.50 4.81
CA GLN A 22 17.59 -12.96 4.60
C GLN A 22 16.65 -13.76 5.52
N ARG A 23 16.26 -13.21 6.67
CA ARG A 23 15.32 -13.81 7.63
C ARG A 23 13.86 -13.51 7.29
N LEU A 24 13.58 -12.43 6.55
CA LEU A 24 12.23 -12.02 6.15
C LEU A 24 11.74 -12.75 4.89
N LEU A 25 12.62 -12.98 3.91
CA LEU A 25 12.26 -13.58 2.61
C LEU A 25 12.57 -15.09 2.54
N GLN A 26 12.19 -15.83 3.58
CA GLN A 26 12.38 -17.29 3.63
C GLN A 26 11.51 -18.04 2.61
N LYS A 27 11.78 -19.34 2.40
CA LYS A 27 11.11 -20.18 1.37
C LYS A 27 9.57 -20.14 1.38
N ASN A 28 8.94 -19.74 2.48
CA ASN A 28 7.48 -19.70 2.65
C ASN A 28 7.00 -18.43 3.36
N PHE A 29 7.68 -17.30 3.16
CA PHE A 29 7.26 -16.05 3.80
C PHE A 29 5.83 -15.66 3.38
N LYS A 30 5.12 -15.02 4.30
CA LYS A 30 3.77 -14.51 4.09
C LYS A 30 3.77 -13.00 3.95
N VAL A 31 2.81 -12.49 3.21
CA VAL A 31 2.59 -11.07 3.01
C VAL A 31 1.12 -10.75 3.22
N VAL A 32 0.84 -9.52 3.64
CA VAL A 32 -0.49 -8.94 3.47
C VAL A 32 -0.42 -7.98 2.29
N ALA A 33 -1.16 -8.27 1.22
CA ALA A 33 -1.27 -7.40 0.07
C ALA A 33 -2.57 -6.59 0.14
N VAL A 34 -2.50 -5.29 -0.10
CA VAL A 34 -3.66 -4.39 -0.14
C VAL A 34 -3.75 -3.76 -1.53
N ALA A 35 -4.92 -3.86 -2.14
CA ALA A 35 -5.26 -3.20 -3.38
C ALA A 35 -6.66 -2.59 -3.28
N GLU A 36 -7.02 -1.75 -4.23
CA GLU A 36 -8.31 -1.08 -4.24
C GLU A 36 -9.01 -1.15 -5.60
N SER A 37 -10.32 -0.92 -5.61
CA SER A 37 -11.09 -0.65 -6.82
C SER A 37 -12.10 0.46 -6.60
N PHE A 38 -12.16 1.39 -7.55
CA PHE A 38 -13.21 2.41 -7.63
C PHE A 38 -13.68 2.67 -9.06
N VAL A 39 -14.83 3.32 -9.15
CA VAL A 39 -15.33 4.02 -10.34
C VAL A 39 -15.88 5.35 -9.84
N LEU A 40 -15.66 6.45 -10.58
CA LEU A 40 -15.96 7.80 -10.10
C LEU A 40 -17.40 7.97 -9.62
N GLN A 41 -18.35 7.33 -10.31
CA GLN A 41 -19.78 7.40 -10.02
C GLN A 41 -20.19 6.68 -8.73
N ASP A 42 -19.36 5.77 -8.20
CA ASP A 42 -19.71 5.01 -7.00
C ASP A 42 -19.57 5.86 -5.73
N GLY A 43 -18.72 6.91 -5.73
CA GLY A 43 -18.47 7.78 -4.57
C GLY A 43 -17.63 7.16 -3.44
N TYR A 44 -17.20 5.91 -3.60
CA TYR A 44 -16.33 5.19 -2.66
C TYR A 44 -15.28 4.37 -3.42
N SER A 45 -14.24 3.96 -2.70
CA SER A 45 -13.26 2.97 -3.16
C SER A 45 -13.28 1.77 -2.21
N VAL A 46 -13.33 0.57 -2.78
CA VAL A 46 -13.27 -0.68 -2.02
C VAL A 46 -11.83 -1.12 -1.90
N TYR A 47 -11.36 -1.31 -0.68
CA TYR A 47 -10.03 -1.84 -0.38
C TYR A 47 -10.18 -3.32 -0.06
N ALA A 48 -9.26 -4.13 -0.57
CA ALA A 48 -9.15 -5.54 -0.25
C ALA A 48 -7.75 -5.84 0.25
N GLY A 49 -7.67 -6.49 1.39
CA GLY A 49 -6.48 -7.11 1.92
C GLY A 49 -6.48 -8.61 1.67
N VAL A 50 -5.31 -9.16 1.37
CA VAL A 50 -5.08 -10.59 1.16
C VAL A 50 -3.86 -11.01 1.95
N LEU A 51 -4.06 -11.89 2.94
CA LEU A 51 -2.97 -12.62 3.55
C LEU A 51 -2.64 -13.82 2.66
N ALA A 52 -1.42 -13.85 2.11
CA ALA A 52 -0.98 -14.93 1.24
C ALA A 52 0.47 -15.32 1.49
N ARG A 53 0.77 -16.59 1.25
CA ARG A 53 2.15 -17.08 1.15
C ARG A 53 2.74 -16.70 -0.20
N ARG A 54 4.07 -16.54 -0.27
CA ARG A 54 4.77 -16.14 -1.50
C ARG A 54 4.49 -17.02 -2.73
N ASP A 55 4.07 -18.27 -2.54
CA ASP A 55 3.77 -19.18 -3.64
C ASP A 55 2.34 -19.05 -4.18
N GLY A 56 1.52 -18.16 -3.59
CA GLY A 56 0.18 -17.81 -4.06
C GLY A 56 -0.95 -18.41 -3.23
N VAL A 57 -0.66 -19.21 -2.20
CA VAL A 57 -1.70 -19.73 -1.29
C VAL A 57 -2.29 -18.58 -0.47
N VAL A 58 -3.59 -18.33 -0.66
CA VAL A 58 -4.36 -17.33 0.10
C VAL A 58 -4.87 -17.97 1.38
N GLU A 59 -4.65 -17.30 2.52
CA GLU A 59 -5.11 -17.78 3.83
C GLU A 59 -6.33 -17.00 4.33
N GLU A 60 -6.37 -15.69 4.10
CA GLU A 60 -7.45 -14.83 4.59
C GLU A 60 -7.60 -13.57 3.75
N VAL A 61 -8.81 -13.00 3.76
CA VAL A 61 -9.16 -11.77 3.05
C VAL A 61 -9.91 -10.83 3.99
N ALA A 62 -9.67 -9.53 3.86
CA ALA A 62 -10.43 -8.49 4.56
C ALA A 62 -10.82 -7.39 3.58
N LEU A 63 -11.95 -6.72 3.83
CA LEU A 63 -12.47 -5.64 3.00
C LEU A 63 -12.71 -4.41 3.85
N ASP A 64 -12.49 -3.25 3.27
CA ASP A 64 -12.85 -1.95 3.86
C ASP A 64 -13.24 -0.95 2.76
N LEU A 65 -13.76 0.19 3.17
CA LEU A 65 -14.11 1.30 2.31
C LEU A 65 -13.25 2.52 2.66
N ALA A 66 -12.86 3.24 1.62
CA ALA A 66 -12.36 4.61 1.74
C ALA A 66 -13.22 5.56 0.93
N THR A 67 -13.22 6.82 1.36
CA THR A 67 -13.87 7.91 0.65
C THR A 67 -13.12 8.16 -0.66
N LEU A 68 -13.84 8.19 -1.78
CA LEU A 68 -13.24 8.50 -3.07
C LEU A 68 -12.84 9.98 -3.11
N GLY A 69 -11.58 10.28 -3.43
CA GLY A 69 -11.05 11.65 -3.27
C GLY A 69 -10.88 12.08 -1.82
N GLY A 70 -11.01 11.17 -0.87
CA GLY A 70 -10.84 11.43 0.56
C GLY A 70 -9.38 11.58 0.99
N THR A 71 -9.18 11.51 2.31
CA THR A 71 -7.87 11.51 2.98
C THR A 71 -7.73 10.36 3.99
N ASP A 72 -8.62 9.37 3.89
CA ASP A 72 -8.81 8.24 4.80
C ASP A 72 -8.21 6.92 4.28
N GLY A 73 -7.50 6.92 3.15
CA GLY A 73 -6.93 5.70 2.56
C GLY A 73 -5.96 4.96 3.48
N THR A 74 -5.17 5.71 4.27
CA THR A 74 -4.25 5.13 5.27
C THR A 74 -5.01 4.45 6.41
N GLU A 75 -6.14 5.01 6.86
CA GLU A 75 -6.94 4.40 7.92
C GLU A 75 -7.72 3.19 7.42
N ALA A 76 -8.23 3.22 6.18
CA ALA A 76 -8.84 2.05 5.55
C ALA A 76 -7.83 0.88 5.42
N ALA A 77 -6.61 1.16 4.95
CA ALA A 77 -5.55 0.17 4.93
C ALA A 77 -5.18 -0.31 6.34
N SER A 78 -5.16 0.57 7.35
CA SER A 78 -4.87 0.20 8.74
C SER A 78 -5.88 -0.80 9.30
N ARG A 79 -7.18 -0.60 9.07
CA ARG A 79 -8.23 -1.54 9.51
C ARG A 79 -8.10 -2.91 8.86
N ILE A 80 -7.72 -2.96 7.58
CA ILE A 80 -7.38 -4.21 6.89
C ILE A 80 -6.17 -4.89 7.55
N LEU A 81 -5.11 -4.13 7.86
CA LEU A 81 -3.92 -4.67 8.51
C LEU A 81 -4.20 -5.16 9.93
N GLU A 82 -5.07 -4.49 10.69
CA GLU A 82 -5.52 -4.95 12.00
C GLU A 82 -6.21 -6.31 11.94
N ALA A 83 -6.98 -6.57 10.88
CA ALA A 83 -7.64 -7.85 10.67
C ALA A 83 -6.66 -8.96 10.21
N LEU A 84 -5.69 -8.64 9.36
CA LEU A 84 -4.89 -9.65 8.64
C LEU A 84 -3.46 -9.84 9.15
N LEU A 85 -2.87 -8.87 9.84
CA LEU A 85 -1.48 -8.98 10.28
C LEU A 85 -1.32 -10.00 11.39
N ARG A 86 -0.31 -10.85 11.23
CA ARG A 86 0.07 -11.91 12.18
C ARG A 86 1.59 -11.89 12.42
N PRO A 87 2.08 -12.51 13.50
CA PRO A 87 3.50 -12.54 13.80
C PRO A 87 4.41 -13.08 12.68
N ASP A 88 3.90 -14.01 11.86
CA ASP A 88 4.58 -14.68 10.75
C ASP A 88 4.48 -13.94 9.39
N VAL A 89 3.79 -12.79 9.35
CA VAL A 89 3.79 -11.91 8.18
C VAL A 89 5.13 -11.20 8.08
N ALA A 90 5.80 -11.36 6.93
CA ALA A 90 7.11 -10.77 6.68
C ALA A 90 7.01 -9.31 6.24
N MET A 91 5.98 -8.95 5.45
CA MET A 91 5.80 -7.58 4.97
C MET A 91 4.37 -7.29 4.49
N VAL A 92 4.08 -6.00 4.31
CA VAL A 92 2.89 -5.48 3.65
C VAL A 92 3.25 -5.03 2.23
N MET A 93 2.39 -5.37 1.27
CA MET A 93 2.53 -5.00 -0.13
C MET A 93 1.32 -4.16 -0.56
N LEU A 94 1.54 -2.98 -1.14
CA LEU A 94 0.48 -2.06 -1.54
C LEU A 94 0.47 -1.89 -3.06
N ASP A 95 -0.71 -1.94 -3.69
CA ASP A 95 -0.94 -1.63 -5.11
C ASP A 95 -0.91 -0.11 -5.35
N GLY A 96 0.26 0.49 -5.14
CA GLY A 96 0.46 1.94 -5.16
C GLY A 96 0.14 2.63 -3.83
N CYS A 97 0.64 3.86 -3.70
CA CYS A 97 0.45 4.70 -2.52
C CYS A 97 -0.48 5.90 -2.79
N VAL A 98 -0.65 6.31 -4.06
CA VAL A 98 -1.64 7.30 -4.47
C VAL A 98 -2.77 6.53 -5.14
N VAL A 99 -3.93 6.54 -4.51
CA VAL A 99 -5.03 5.59 -4.73
C VAL A 99 -6.37 6.30 -4.67
N SER A 100 -7.47 5.64 -5.03
CA SER A 100 -8.83 6.12 -4.78
C SER A 100 -9.05 7.59 -5.16
N PHE A 101 -8.62 7.96 -6.37
CA PHE A 101 -8.71 9.32 -6.92
C PHE A 101 -8.00 10.37 -6.03
N TYR A 102 -6.66 10.32 -5.97
CA TYR A 102 -5.81 11.26 -5.21
C TYR A 102 -5.95 11.19 -3.67
N ASN A 103 -6.56 10.13 -3.15
CA ASN A 103 -6.34 9.68 -1.77
C ASN A 103 -4.94 9.04 -1.68
N TRP A 104 -4.49 8.71 -0.48
CA TRP A 104 -3.19 8.06 -0.32
C TRP A 104 -3.12 7.10 0.87
N ILE A 105 -2.17 6.18 0.76
CA ILE A 105 -1.72 5.32 1.84
C ILE A 105 -0.32 5.76 2.23
N ASP A 106 -0.16 6.22 3.47
CA ASP A 106 1.13 6.58 4.05
C ASP A 106 1.84 5.31 4.56
N GLY A 107 2.74 4.78 3.73
CA GLY A 107 3.47 3.56 4.07
C GLY A 107 4.45 3.73 5.23
N GLU A 108 4.92 4.96 5.52
CA GLU A 108 5.74 5.21 6.70
C GLU A 108 4.89 5.13 7.97
N ALA A 109 3.70 5.71 7.96
CA ALA A 109 2.74 5.62 9.06
C ALA A 109 2.34 4.17 9.34
N LEU A 110 2.07 3.38 8.31
CA LEU A 110 1.78 1.95 8.45
C LEU A 110 2.96 1.17 9.03
N TRP A 111 4.18 1.40 8.52
CA TRP A 111 5.39 0.75 9.05
C TRP A 111 5.59 1.07 10.54
N ARG A 112 5.45 2.34 10.93
CA ARG A 112 5.59 2.77 12.33
C ARG A 112 4.50 2.19 13.23
N ARG A 113 3.25 2.11 12.75
CA ARG A 113 2.09 1.59 13.51
C ARG A 113 2.18 0.08 13.72
N PHE A 114 2.52 -0.68 12.69
CA PHE A 114 2.42 -2.14 12.70
C PHE A 114 3.77 -2.85 12.87
N GLY A 115 4.90 -2.14 12.76
CA GLY A 115 6.24 -2.70 12.92
C GLY A 115 6.63 -3.70 11.82
N ARG A 116 5.84 -3.82 10.74
CA ARG A 116 6.13 -4.66 9.58
C ARG A 116 6.62 -3.81 8.42
N PRO A 117 7.66 -4.24 7.68
CA PRO A 117 8.07 -3.54 6.47
C PRO A 117 6.89 -3.36 5.51
N VAL A 118 6.81 -2.19 4.89
CA VAL A 118 5.74 -1.82 3.95
C VAL A 118 6.38 -1.44 2.63
N ALA A 119 5.82 -1.90 1.52
CA ALA A 119 6.24 -1.47 0.21
C ALA A 119 5.05 -1.16 -0.70
N CYS A 120 5.13 -0.03 -1.42
CA CYS A 120 4.23 0.34 -2.50
C CYS A 120 4.86 0.00 -3.83
N TYR A 121 4.11 -0.72 -4.67
CA TYR A 121 4.53 -1.14 -5.99
C TYR A 121 3.75 -0.39 -7.06
N ILE A 122 4.47 0.13 -8.05
CA ILE A 122 3.88 0.76 -9.23
C ILE A 122 4.41 0.01 -10.44
N PHE A 123 3.50 -0.47 -11.27
CA PHE A 123 3.83 -1.35 -12.38
C PHE A 123 4.02 -0.60 -13.70
N GLU A 124 3.65 0.67 -13.76
CA GLU A 124 3.92 1.58 -14.88
C GLU A 124 4.87 2.70 -14.46
N GLU A 125 5.51 3.34 -15.43
CA GLU A 125 6.35 4.50 -15.18
C GLU A 125 5.53 5.65 -14.57
N PRO A 126 5.89 6.13 -13.37
CA PRO A 126 5.20 7.25 -12.75
C PRO A 126 5.38 8.51 -13.60
N GLU A 127 4.30 9.05 -14.13
CA GLU A 127 4.34 10.23 -15.01
C GLU A 127 4.60 11.55 -14.26
N GLY A 128 4.61 11.54 -12.93
CA GLY A 128 4.84 12.74 -12.10
C GLY A 128 3.69 13.76 -12.10
N ARG A 129 2.52 13.44 -12.66
CA ARG A 129 1.41 14.40 -12.85
C ARG A 129 0.45 14.54 -11.64
N ALA A 130 0.69 13.78 -10.57
CA ALA A 130 -0.24 13.71 -9.44
C ALA A 130 -0.38 15.06 -8.69
N GLU A 131 0.72 15.81 -8.52
CA GLU A 131 0.68 17.11 -7.84
C GLU A 131 -0.11 18.15 -8.64
N GLU A 132 0.11 18.22 -9.95
CA GLU A 132 -0.57 19.17 -10.83
C GLU A 132 -2.08 18.91 -10.86
N ALA A 133 -2.47 17.63 -10.96
CA ALA A 133 -3.87 17.28 -10.94
C ALA A 133 -4.53 17.56 -9.58
N ALA A 134 -3.83 17.31 -8.48
CA ALA A 134 -4.36 17.62 -7.14
C ALA A 134 -4.67 19.13 -6.99
N ARG A 135 -3.78 20.01 -7.47
CA ARG A 135 -3.99 21.47 -7.48
C ARG A 135 -5.24 21.92 -8.24
N LYS A 136 -5.60 21.20 -9.29
CA LYS A 136 -6.77 21.52 -10.14
C LYS A 136 -8.07 20.99 -9.56
N LEU A 137 -8.02 19.86 -8.86
CA LEU A 137 -9.20 19.07 -8.51
C LEU A 137 -9.64 19.24 -7.05
N PHE A 138 -8.77 19.72 -6.17
CA PHE A 138 -9.03 19.73 -4.72
C PHE A 138 -8.72 21.06 -4.06
N MET A 139 -9.58 21.47 -3.12
CA MET A 139 -9.36 22.66 -2.30
C MET A 139 -8.28 22.45 -1.24
N ASP A 140 -8.07 21.21 -0.78
CA ASP A 140 -7.05 20.82 0.20
C ASP A 140 -5.74 20.36 -0.46
N TRP A 141 -5.45 20.85 -1.66
CA TRP A 141 -4.36 20.35 -2.49
C TRP A 141 -2.99 20.50 -1.81
N GLU A 142 -2.75 21.52 -0.98
CA GLU A 142 -1.49 21.71 -0.28
C GLU A 142 -1.16 20.50 0.61
N ARG A 143 -2.16 20.03 1.36
CA ARG A 143 -2.04 18.84 2.21
C ARG A 143 -1.77 17.59 1.37
N ARG A 144 -2.40 17.48 0.20
CA ARG A 144 -2.20 16.34 -0.70
C ARG A 144 -0.81 16.32 -1.32
N VAL A 145 -0.32 17.45 -1.84
CA VAL A 145 1.04 17.44 -2.41
C VAL A 145 2.09 17.24 -1.33
N GLU A 146 1.88 17.74 -0.10
CA GLU A 146 2.77 17.43 1.01
C GLU A 146 2.76 15.93 1.34
N ALA A 147 1.59 15.28 1.34
CA ALA A 147 1.51 13.84 1.48
C ALA A 147 2.27 13.11 0.35
N PHE A 148 2.07 13.51 -0.91
CA PHE A 148 2.73 12.89 -2.06
C PHE A 148 4.25 13.06 -2.04
N ARG A 149 4.74 14.22 -1.61
CA ARG A 149 6.18 14.49 -1.46
C ARG A 149 6.81 13.65 -0.37
N ARG A 150 6.13 13.47 0.77
CA ARG A 150 6.59 12.60 1.86
C ARG A 150 6.70 11.12 1.46
N LEU A 151 5.92 10.67 0.48
CA LEU A 151 6.08 9.32 -0.09
C LEU A 151 7.43 9.13 -0.79
N GLY A 152 8.09 10.22 -1.22
CA GLY A 152 9.35 10.18 -1.93
C GLY A 152 9.24 9.67 -3.37
N GLN A 153 10.37 9.64 -4.06
CA GLN A 153 10.46 9.08 -5.42
C GLN A 153 10.60 7.55 -5.33
N PRO A 154 9.90 6.79 -6.19
CA PRO A 154 10.06 5.35 -6.20
C PRO A 154 11.37 4.97 -6.91
N VAL A 155 11.98 3.88 -6.45
CA VAL A 155 13.22 3.34 -7.03
C VAL A 155 12.85 2.25 -8.06
N PRO A 156 13.42 2.28 -9.27
CA PRO A 156 13.19 1.22 -10.25
C PRO A 156 13.84 -0.09 -9.81
N TYR A 157 13.14 -1.20 -10.00
CA TYR A 157 13.63 -2.56 -9.86
C TYR A 157 13.40 -3.33 -11.16
N TYR A 158 14.45 -3.96 -11.67
CA TYR A 158 14.41 -4.76 -12.89
C TYR A 158 14.32 -6.24 -12.52
N THR A 159 13.20 -6.88 -12.89
CA THR A 159 13.00 -8.30 -12.62
C THR A 159 13.79 -9.17 -13.60
N ARG A 160 14.11 -10.40 -13.20
CA ARG A 160 14.72 -11.39 -14.12
C ARG A 160 13.82 -11.74 -15.30
N GLY A 161 12.51 -11.51 -15.16
CA GLY A 161 11.53 -11.69 -16.24
C GLY A 161 11.50 -10.55 -17.26
N GLY A 162 12.40 -9.56 -17.15
CA GLY A 162 12.49 -8.44 -18.10
C GLY A 162 11.50 -7.30 -17.83
N TYR A 163 10.82 -7.31 -16.69
CA TYR A 163 9.90 -6.23 -16.31
C TYR A 163 10.60 -5.17 -15.46
N ARG A 164 10.18 -3.91 -15.65
CA ARG A 164 10.55 -2.80 -14.78
C ARG A 164 9.35 -2.49 -13.87
N ILE A 165 9.56 -2.55 -12.56
CA ILE A 165 8.61 -2.10 -11.54
C ILE A 165 9.23 -0.99 -10.71
N TYR A 166 8.43 -0.20 -10.04
CA TYR A 166 8.88 0.92 -9.21
C TYR A 166 8.44 0.69 -7.78
N VAL A 167 9.35 0.90 -6.83
CA VAL A 167 9.17 0.53 -5.43
C VAL A 167 9.41 1.71 -4.53
N ARG A 168 8.49 1.95 -3.60
CA ARG A 168 8.75 2.71 -2.36
C ARG A 168 8.71 1.73 -1.21
N SER A 169 9.62 1.83 -0.26
CA SER A 169 9.62 0.95 0.89
C SER A 169 9.96 1.68 2.18
N TRP A 170 9.40 1.18 3.28
CA TRP A 170 9.64 1.67 4.64
C TRP A 170 9.93 0.47 5.54
N GLY A 171 11.00 0.57 6.33
CA GLY A 171 11.48 -0.54 7.16
C GLY A 171 12.21 -1.67 6.40
N MET A 172 12.48 -1.50 5.09
CA MET A 172 13.22 -2.44 4.24
C MET A 172 13.85 -1.70 3.07
N ASP A 173 14.99 -2.21 2.58
CA ASP A 173 15.65 -1.68 1.39
C ASP A 173 14.76 -1.84 0.13
N PRO A 174 14.66 -0.84 -0.77
CA PRO A 174 13.85 -0.95 -1.98
C PRO A 174 14.22 -2.12 -2.90
N ALA A 175 15.49 -2.54 -2.95
CA ALA A 175 15.92 -3.69 -3.73
C ALA A 175 15.39 -5.00 -3.12
N ASP A 176 15.38 -5.13 -1.79
CA ASP A 176 14.80 -6.29 -1.10
C ASP A 176 13.28 -6.35 -1.28
N ALA A 177 12.60 -5.20 -1.24
CA ALA A 177 11.16 -5.11 -1.53
C ALA A 177 10.87 -5.50 -2.99
N GLY A 178 11.67 -5.02 -3.95
CA GLY A 178 11.58 -5.46 -5.35
C GLY A 178 11.82 -6.97 -5.51
N LYS A 179 12.76 -7.52 -4.75
CA LYS A 179 13.01 -8.97 -4.71
C LYS A 179 11.84 -9.75 -4.13
N ALA A 180 11.21 -9.25 -3.07
CA ALA A 180 10.01 -9.85 -2.49
C ALA A 180 8.85 -9.89 -3.50
N ALA A 181 8.63 -8.78 -4.22
CA ALA A 181 7.67 -8.74 -5.32
C ALA A 181 7.96 -9.80 -6.39
N GLU A 182 9.20 -9.88 -6.86
CA GLU A 182 9.60 -10.89 -7.84
C GLU A 182 9.37 -12.33 -7.35
N LEU A 183 9.66 -12.62 -6.07
CA LEU A 183 9.43 -13.94 -5.48
C LEU A 183 7.96 -14.32 -5.32
N CYS A 184 7.08 -13.32 -5.23
CA CYS A 184 5.63 -13.47 -5.15
C CYS A 184 4.93 -13.46 -6.52
N THR A 185 5.65 -13.19 -7.62
CA THR A 185 5.10 -13.12 -8.97
C THR A 185 5.16 -14.49 -9.65
N LYS A 186 4.04 -14.95 -10.23
CA LYS A 186 4.01 -16.14 -11.09
C LYS A 186 3.90 -15.75 -12.57
N PHE A 187 3.09 -14.74 -12.87
CA PHE A 187 2.87 -14.28 -14.23
C PHE A 187 2.98 -12.75 -14.35
N GLY A 188 3.65 -12.28 -15.41
CA GLY A 188 3.78 -10.85 -15.69
C GLY A 188 4.66 -10.10 -14.68
N LYS A 189 4.28 -8.85 -14.39
CA LYS A 189 5.02 -7.94 -13.50
C LYS A 189 4.43 -7.75 -12.10
N MET A 190 3.20 -8.21 -11.88
CA MET A 190 2.45 -7.96 -10.64
C MET A 190 2.53 -9.18 -9.72
N PRO A 191 2.92 -9.02 -8.43
CA PRO A 191 2.88 -10.08 -7.43
C PRO A 191 1.49 -10.69 -7.31
N GLU A 192 1.39 -12.02 -7.22
CA GLU A 192 0.11 -12.72 -7.12
C GLU A 192 -0.76 -12.23 -5.95
N PRO A 193 -0.23 -11.96 -4.74
CA PRO A 193 -1.03 -11.43 -3.64
C PRO A 193 -1.71 -10.09 -3.98
N ILE A 194 -1.02 -9.18 -4.68
CA ILE A 194 -1.59 -7.90 -5.14
C ILE A 194 -2.65 -8.15 -6.21
N ARG A 195 -2.35 -9.02 -7.18
CA ARG A 195 -3.30 -9.36 -8.25
C ARG A 195 -4.60 -9.93 -7.69
N VAL A 196 -4.50 -10.82 -6.70
CA VAL A 196 -5.67 -11.39 -6.01
C VAL A 196 -6.43 -10.31 -5.26
N ALA A 197 -5.76 -9.44 -4.50
CA ALA A 197 -6.39 -8.33 -3.80
C ALA A 197 -7.18 -7.44 -4.76
N LYS A 198 -6.60 -7.11 -5.92
CA LYS A 198 -7.24 -6.30 -6.95
C LYS A 198 -8.50 -6.94 -7.54
N ILE A 199 -8.45 -8.26 -7.78
CA ILE A 199 -9.61 -9.03 -8.25
C ILE A 199 -10.73 -9.01 -7.20
N ILE A 200 -10.39 -9.23 -5.93
CA ILE A 200 -11.34 -9.21 -4.81
C ILE A 200 -11.96 -7.83 -4.66
N ALA A 201 -11.16 -6.75 -4.65
CA ALA A 201 -11.66 -5.39 -4.57
C ALA A 201 -12.63 -5.07 -5.72
N GLY A 202 -12.29 -5.47 -6.96
CA GLY A 202 -13.16 -5.27 -8.12
C GLY A 202 -14.47 -6.06 -8.06
N GLY A 203 -14.43 -7.30 -7.56
CA GLY A 203 -15.61 -8.13 -7.33
C GLY A 203 -16.52 -7.55 -6.23
N ALA A 204 -15.93 -7.21 -5.09
CA ALA A 204 -16.63 -6.63 -3.95
C ALA A 204 -17.27 -5.28 -4.28
N ARG A 205 -16.60 -4.41 -5.06
CA ARG A 205 -17.17 -3.15 -5.55
C ARG A 205 -18.44 -3.39 -6.38
N LYS A 206 -18.39 -4.31 -7.35
CA LYS A 206 -19.57 -4.65 -8.17
C LYS A 206 -20.71 -5.20 -7.32
N PHE A 207 -20.39 -6.07 -6.37
CA PHE A 207 -21.37 -6.61 -5.43
C PHE A 207 -22.02 -5.50 -4.59
N LEU A 208 -21.23 -4.63 -3.97
CA LEU A 208 -21.72 -3.54 -3.11
C LEU A 208 -22.55 -2.52 -3.90
N LYS A 209 -22.13 -2.17 -5.12
CA LYS A 209 -22.92 -1.31 -6.01
C LYS A 209 -24.29 -1.90 -6.28
N ASN A 210 -24.36 -3.18 -6.64
CA ASN A 210 -25.62 -3.85 -6.93
C ASN A 210 -26.51 -3.98 -5.69
N ALA A 211 -25.92 -4.25 -4.52
CA ALA A 211 -26.65 -4.31 -3.26
C ALA A 211 -27.28 -2.95 -2.91
N ARG A 212 -26.53 -1.85 -3.06
CA ARG A 212 -27.03 -0.49 -2.82
C ARG A 212 -28.14 -0.08 -3.79
N ALA A 213 -28.04 -0.45 -5.07
CA ALA A 213 -29.09 -0.18 -6.05
C ALA A 213 -30.42 -0.85 -5.65
N LYS A 214 -30.37 -2.13 -5.24
CA LYS A 214 -31.56 -2.85 -4.75
C LYS A 214 -32.20 -2.23 -3.51
N SER A 215 -31.40 -1.66 -2.61
CA SER A 215 -31.92 -0.96 -1.43
C SER A 215 -32.53 0.41 -1.76
N GLY A 216 -32.14 1.03 -2.89
CA GLY A 216 -32.68 2.32 -3.35
C GLY A 216 -33.98 2.21 -4.14
N ASP A 217 -34.21 1.10 -4.83
CA ASP A 217 -35.44 0.86 -5.64
C ASP A 217 -36.65 0.38 -4.79
N GLY A 218 -36.49 0.30 -3.47
CA GLY A 218 -37.51 -0.21 -2.54
C GLY A 218 -38.26 0.86 -1.74
N ASN A 219 -38.13 2.15 -2.09
CA ASN A 219 -38.80 3.26 -1.42
C ASN A 219 -39.57 4.17 -2.38
#